data_AF-A0A1Y0EDZ5-F1
#
_entry.id   AF-A0A1Y0EDZ5-F1
#
_cell.length_a   1.000
_cell.length_b   1.000
_cell.length_c   1.000
_cell.angle_alpha   90.00
_cell.angle_beta   90.00
_cell.angle_gamma   90.00
#
_symmetry.space_group_name_H-M   'P 1'
#
loop_
_entity.id
_entity.type
_entity.pdbx_description
1 polymer ?
#
loop_
_entity_poly.entity_id
_entity_poly.type
_entity_poly.pdbx_seq_one_letter_code
_entity_poly.pdbx_strand_id
1 'polypeptide(L)' 'MSTTHIQKLAYSIREACETSSLGKTTIYALIGQGRLQAVRVGGRTVIPAESLTALINGDNVRVGRGDAQ' A
#
# COMPACT_ATOMS: atom_id res chain seq x y z
N MET A 1 12.67 -26.96 -5.37
CA MET A 1 12.73 -25.52 -5.72
C MET A 1 11.35 -25.08 -6.17
N SER A 2 11.00 -23.83 -5.88
CA SER A 2 9.73 -23.12 -6.13
C SER A 2 8.72 -23.17 -4.98
N THR A 3 8.90 -22.26 -4.00
CA THR A 3 7.87 -21.93 -3.01
C THR A 3 6.91 -20.93 -3.64
N THR A 4 5.72 -21.39 -4.01
CA THR A 4 4.62 -20.53 -4.48
C THR A 4 4.12 -19.69 -3.29
N HIS A 5 4.68 -18.50 -3.12
CA HIS A 5 4.24 -17.59 -2.06
C HIS A 5 2.97 -16.88 -2.52
N ILE A 6 1.84 -17.17 -1.88
CA ILE A 6 0.58 -16.45 -2.10
C ILE A 6 0.82 -15.00 -1.65
N GLN A 7 1.00 -14.09 -2.60
CA GLN A 7 1.12 -12.66 -2.35
C GLN A 7 -0.31 -12.14 -2.13
N LYS A 8 -0.57 -11.51 -0.98
CA LYS A 8 -1.88 -10.88 -0.74
C LYS A 8 -2.04 -9.74 -1.74
N LEU A 9 -3.19 -9.65 -2.41
CA LEU A 9 -3.45 -8.63 -3.42
C LEU A 9 -3.57 -7.22 -2.81
N ALA A 10 -4.11 -7.14 -1.59
CA ALA A 10 -4.18 -5.92 -0.80
C ALA A 10 -4.00 -6.24 0.68
N TYR A 11 -3.44 -5.28 1.40
CA TYR A 11 -3.16 -5.33 2.83
C TYR A 11 -4.00 -4.31 3.56
N SER A 12 -4.54 -4.65 4.73
CA SER A 12 -5.12 -3.62 5.60
C SER A 12 -4.03 -2.68 6.13
N ILE A 13 -4.39 -1.50 6.61
CA ILE A 13 -3.44 -0.54 7.23
C ILE A 13 -2.54 -1.22 8.28
N ARG A 14 -3.13 -2.11 9.09
CA ARG A 14 -2.41 -2.87 10.12
C ARG A 14 -1.38 -3.84 9.51
N GLU A 15 -1.76 -4.56 8.46
CA GLU A 15 -0.87 -5.51 7.77
C GLU A 15 0.21 -4.80 6.96
N ALA A 16 -0.09 -3.64 6.37
CA ALA A 16 0.90 -2.81 5.69
C ALA A 16 1.96 -2.29 6.68
N CYS A 17 1.53 -1.92 7.89
CA CYS A 17 2.43 -1.53 8.98
C CYS A 17 3.34 -2.70 9.40
N GLU A 18 2.79 -3.91 9.54
CA GLU A 18 3.56 -5.12 9.88
C GLU A 18 4.51 -5.54 8.75
N THR A 19 4.05 -5.49 7.50
CA THR A 19 4.82 -5.94 6.32
C THR A 19 5.94 -4.96 5.98
N SER A 20 5.65 -3.65 6.06
CA SER A 20 6.61 -2.61 5.70
C SER A 20 7.54 -2.24 6.87
N SER A 21 7.27 -2.74 8.10
CA SER A 21 7.89 -2.27 9.35
C SER A 21 7.83 -0.74 9.56
N LEU A 22 6.96 -0.05 8.83
CA LEU A 22 6.78 1.39 8.93
C LEU A 22 5.68 1.70 9.93
N GLY A 23 5.91 2.70 10.79
CA GLY A 23 4.90 3.16 11.74
C GLY A 23 3.64 3.67 11.04
N LYS A 24 2.50 3.60 11.74
CA LYS A 24 1.21 4.11 11.26
C LYS A 24 1.31 5.55 10.75
N THR A 25 2.07 6.39 11.45
CA THR A 25 2.31 7.79 11.08
C THR A 25 2.97 7.91 9.71
N THR A 26 3.97 7.08 9.43
CA THR A 26 4.65 7.06 8.13
C THR A 26 3.73 6.58 7.03
N ILE A 27 2.94 5.52 7.28
CA ILE A 27 1.93 5.03 6.32
C ILE A 27 0.94 6.16 5.96
N TYR A 28 0.36 6.84 6.96
CA TYR A 28 -0.57 7.94 6.71
C TYR A 28 0.11 9.14 6.01
N ALA A 29 1.35 9.46 6.38
CA ALA A 29 2.11 10.51 5.70
C ALA A 29 2.38 10.15 4.24
N LEU A 30 2.75 8.91 3.94
CA LEU A 30 2.97 8.42 2.57
C LEU A 30 1.69 8.41 1.74
N ILE A 31 0.54 8.09 2.35
CA ILE A 31 -0.77 8.19 1.71
C ILE A 31 -1.10 9.65 1.39
N GLY A 32 -0.91 10.56 2.36
CA GLY A 32 -1.13 12.00 2.17
C GLY A 32 -0.19 12.63 1.16
N GLN A 33 1.04 12.12 1.04
CA GLN A 33 2.03 12.54 0.05
C GLN A 33 1.79 11.92 -1.35
N GLY A 34 0.82 11.01 -1.50
CA GLY A 34 0.55 10.30 -2.75
C GLY A 34 1.62 9.26 -3.12
N ARG A 35 2.51 8.91 -2.18
CA ARG A 35 3.54 7.87 -2.36
C ARG A 35 3.03 6.46 -2.11
N LEU A 36 1.96 6.32 -1.32
CA LEU A 36 1.32 5.04 -1.03
C LEU A 36 -0.17 5.12 -1.37
N GLN A 37 -0.66 4.19 -2.19
CA GLN A 37 -2.07 4.15 -2.54
C GLN A 37 -2.88 3.49 -1.43
N ALA A 38 -4.03 4.09 -1.14
CA ALA A 38 -5.01 3.54 -0.22
C ALA A 38 -6.36 3.52 -0.95
N VAL A 39 -6.86 2.32 -1.22
CA VAL A 39 -8.14 2.11 -1.90
C VAL A 39 -9.19 1.78 -0.85
N ARG A 40 -10.36 2.42 -0.95
CA ARG A 40 -11.48 2.12 -0.07
C ARG A 40 -12.32 1.00 -0.69
N VAL A 41 -12.29 -0.19 -0.12
CA VAL A 41 -13.04 -1.36 -0.59
C VAL A 41 -14.10 -1.71 0.44
N GLY A 42 -15.39 -1.61 0.07
CA GLY A 42 -16.51 -2.04 0.91
C GLY A 42 -16.56 -1.43 2.32
N GLY A 43 -16.17 -0.15 2.45
CA GLY A 43 -16.16 0.58 3.73
C GLY A 43 -14.84 0.49 4.52
N ARG A 44 -13.84 -0.27 4.05
CA ARG A 44 -12.53 -0.41 4.69
C ARG A 44 -11.45 0.18 3.80
N THR A 45 -10.41 0.77 4.39
CA THR A 45 -9.23 1.24 3.65
C THR A 45 -8.21 0.11 3.56
N VAL A 46 -7.86 -0.27 2.34
CA VAL A 46 -6.86 -1.28 2.03
C VAL A 46 -5.77 -0.68 1.14
N ILE A 47 -4.54 -1.18 1.29
CA ILE A 47 -3.36 -0.75 0.56
C ILE A 47 -3.02 -1.89 -0.42
N PRO A 48 -3.08 -1.66 -1.74
CA PRO A 48 -2.74 -2.69 -2.72
C PRO A 48 -1.25 -3.05 -2.62
N ALA A 49 -0.96 -4.34 -2.75
CA ALA A 49 0.38 -4.88 -2.58
C ALA A 49 1.39 -4.28 -3.56
N GLU A 50 0.97 -4.09 -4.82
CA GLU A 50 1.72 -3.41 -5.86
C GLU A 50 2.26 -2.05 -5.43
N SER A 51 1.45 -1.24 -4.73
CA SER A 51 1.88 0.08 -4.25
C SER A 51 2.88 -0.01 -3.10
N LEU A 52 2.72 -1.00 -2.22
CA LEU A 52 3.64 -1.22 -1.12
C LEU A 52 4.99 -1.75 -1.65
N THR A 53 4.96 -2.71 -2.57
CA THR A 53 6.13 -3.25 -3.25
C THR A 53 6.85 -2.18 -4.08
N ALA A 54 6.13 -1.34 -4.83
CA ALA A 54 6.70 -0.20 -5.55
C ALA A 54 7.43 0.76 -4.60
N LEU A 55 6.83 1.05 -3.45
CA LEU A 55 7.43 1.90 -2.42
C LEU A 55 8.73 1.31 -1.85
N ILE A 56 8.78 0.01 -1.57
CA ILE A 56 10.02 -0.67 -1.15
C ILE A 56 11.07 -0.71 -2.25
N ASN A 57 10.65 -0.98 -3.49
CA ASN A 57 11.55 -1.04 -4.65
C ASN A 57 12.08 0.34 -5.05
N GLY A 58 11.56 1.43 -4.47
CA GLY A 58 11.91 2.79 -4.86
C GLY A 58 11.37 3.19 -6.23
N ASP A 59 10.51 2.35 -6.83
CA ASP A 59 9.84 2.68 -8.08
C ASP A 59 8.72 3.65 -7.74
N ASN A 60 8.98 4.91 -8.05
CA ASN A 60 8.13 6.03 -7.76
C ASN A 60 6.97 6.01 -8.77
N VAL A 61 6.11 4.97 -8.71
CA VAL A 61 4.98 4.79 -9.61
C VAL A 61 4.12 6.04 -9.47
N ARG A 62 3.98 6.74 -10.60
CA ARG A 62 3.16 7.94 -10.74
C ARG A 62 1.70 7.51 -10.72
N VAL A 63 1.19 7.08 -9.56
CA VAL A 63 -0.20 6.64 -9.48
C VAL A 63 -1.08 7.87 -9.41
N GLY A 64 -1.90 8.01 -10.44
CA GLY A 64 -2.86 9.09 -10.61
C GLY A 64 -3.66 9.31 -9.33
N ARG A 65 -3.65 10.56 -8.89
CA ARG A 65 -4.56 11.13 -7.90
C ARG A 65 -5.98 10.74 -8.31
N GLY A 66 -6.55 9.71 -7.70
CA GLY A 66 -7.97 9.40 -7.82
C GLY A 66 -8.76 10.40 -7.01
N ASP A 67 -9.11 11.53 -7.64
CA ASP A 67 -10.20 12.40 -7.24
C ASP A 67 -11.49 11.56 -7.07
N ALA A 68 -11.82 11.25 -5.82
CA ALA A 68 -13.20 10.94 -5.45
C ALA A 68 -13.91 12.28 -5.22
N GLN A 69 -14.70 12.70 -6.22
CA GLN A 69 -15.78 13.68 -6.06
C GLN A 69 -16.92 13.07 -5.24
#